data_AF-A0A7C4VQ32-F1
#
_entry.id   AF-A0A7C4VQ32-F1
#
_cell.length_a   1.000
_cell.length_b   1.000
_cell.length_c   1.000
_cell.angle_alpha   90.00
_cell.angle_beta   90.00
_cell.angle_gamma   90.00
#
_symmetry.space_group_name_H-M   'P 1'
#
loop_
_entity.id
_entity.type
_entity.pdbx_description
1 polymer ?
#
loop_
_entity_poly.entity_id
_entity_poly.type
_entity_poly.pdbx_seq_one_letter_code
_entity_poly.pdbx_strand_id
1 'polypeptide(L)'
;MELIFMELCREYFPQLAYSEKEKVLNYEKSIGKAPEKFTLGEWVGLFRQTRFSDFIKNKKGITRDSLFFSYGIIDALVDIRNRVTHPGEDRSLDRCDKRIVASFMESAILCVLQELGIRSTANFQSPLADSLMRGQRGKQFAKVTREDILRAVRNPRISDFRYVWKYVLIDGKRYPVKGLLSMASGVPTSKFTTNEAERILEKLGFRVMRAERI
;
A
#
# COMPACT_ATOMS: atom_id res chain seq x y z
N MET A 1 3.90 14.55 -2.31
CA MET A 1 3.76 15.05 -0.92
C MET A 1 3.95 16.56 -0.90
N GLU A 2 4.97 17.07 -1.57
CA GLU A 2 5.32 18.49 -1.69
C GLU A 2 4.11 19.36 -2.09
N LEU A 3 3.32 18.89 -3.07
CA LEU A 3 2.08 19.57 -3.48
C LEU A 3 1.09 19.78 -2.31
N ILE A 4 0.99 18.84 -1.36
CA ILE A 4 0.10 18.98 -0.20
C ILE A 4 0.59 20.12 0.70
N PHE A 5 1.90 20.16 0.99
CA PHE A 5 2.49 21.24 1.78
C PHE A 5 2.35 22.60 1.10
N MET A 6 2.58 22.64 -0.22
CA MET A 6 2.41 23.86 -1.02
C MET A 6 0.96 24.38 -0.97
N GLU A 7 -0.03 23.52 -1.20
CA GLU A 7 -1.43 23.91 -1.15
C GLU A 7 -1.87 24.31 0.26
N LEU A 8 -1.41 23.60 1.30
CA LEU A 8 -1.62 24.02 2.69
C LEU A 8 -1.01 25.40 2.96
N CYS A 9 0.20 25.69 2.47
CA CYS A 9 0.78 27.02 2.59
C CYS A 9 -0.05 28.06 1.85
N ARG A 10 -0.47 27.81 0.61
CA ARG A 10 -1.32 28.76 -0.14
C ARG A 10 -2.64 29.06 0.57
N GLU A 11 -3.28 28.05 1.13
CA GLU A 11 -4.57 28.17 1.81
C GLU A 11 -4.45 28.89 3.17
N TYR A 12 -3.45 28.51 3.98
CA TYR A 12 -3.37 28.92 5.39
C TYR A 12 -2.41 30.09 5.64
N PHE A 13 -1.44 30.35 4.77
CA PHE A 13 -0.49 31.45 4.95
C PHE A 13 -1.17 32.83 5.05
N PRO A 14 -2.17 33.18 4.20
CA PRO A 14 -2.87 34.47 4.32
C PRO A 14 -3.56 34.66 5.67
N GLN A 15 -3.91 33.56 6.34
CA GLN A 15 -4.65 33.54 7.60
C GLN A 15 -3.75 33.63 8.85
N LEU A 16 -2.43 33.55 8.69
CA LEU A 16 -1.49 33.69 9.78
C LEU A 16 -1.47 35.10 10.36
N ALA A 17 -1.20 35.18 11.67
CA ALA A 17 -0.81 36.43 12.32
C ALA A 17 0.49 36.96 11.72
N TYR A 18 0.69 38.29 11.79
CA TYR A 18 1.86 38.96 11.20
C TYR A 18 3.19 38.37 11.66
N SER A 19 3.35 38.12 12.97
CA SER A 19 4.56 37.53 13.56
C SER A 19 4.86 36.12 13.05
N GLU A 20 3.84 35.33 12.73
CA GLU A 20 4.02 33.98 12.18
C GLU A 20 4.32 34.02 10.67
N LYS A 21 3.71 34.97 9.94
CA LYS A 21 4.06 35.22 8.53
C LYS A 21 5.53 35.58 8.38
N GLU A 22 6.05 36.41 9.27
CA GLU A 22 7.45 36.81 9.27
C GLU A 22 8.40 35.61 9.44
N LYS A 23 8.07 34.65 10.32
CA LYS A 23 8.86 33.42 10.48
C LYS A 23 8.89 32.58 9.20
N VAL A 24 7.75 32.43 8.54
CA VAL A 24 7.65 31.69 7.26
C VAL A 24 8.48 32.38 6.17
N LEU A 25 8.36 33.71 6.05
CA LEU A 25 9.14 34.48 5.08
C LEU A 25 10.64 34.46 5.37
N ASN A 26 11.04 34.49 6.64
CA ASN A 26 12.44 34.38 7.05
C ASN A 26 13.00 32.99 6.74
N TYR A 27 12.22 31.93 6.94
CA TYR A 27 12.60 30.59 6.53
C TYR A 27 12.79 30.51 5.02
N GLU A 28 11.84 31.03 4.23
CA GLU A 28 11.92 31.04 2.77
C GLU A 28 13.17 31.77 2.26
N LYS A 29 13.46 32.95 2.83
CA LYS A 29 14.70 33.69 2.55
C LYS A 29 15.96 32.88 2.89
N SER A 30 15.95 32.13 4.00
CA SER A 30 17.11 31.33 4.41
C SER A 30 17.40 30.15 3.47
N ILE A 31 16.37 29.59 2.84
CA ILE A 31 16.51 28.53 1.83
C ILE A 31 16.98 29.11 0.49
N GLY A 32 16.65 30.37 0.19
CA GLY A 32 17.10 31.07 -1.01
C GLY A 32 16.46 30.57 -2.31
N LYS A 33 15.29 29.92 -2.22
CA LYS A 33 14.53 29.40 -3.37
C LYS A 33 13.05 29.75 -3.22
N ALA A 34 12.33 29.78 -4.34
CA ALA A 34 10.88 29.92 -4.33
C ALA A 34 10.20 28.65 -3.75
N PRO A 35 9.06 28.77 -3.05
CA PRO A 35 8.36 27.65 -2.42
C PRO A 35 8.00 26.51 -3.41
N GLU A 36 7.73 26.84 -4.67
CA GLU A 36 7.44 25.87 -5.73
C GLU A 36 8.61 24.92 -6.02
N LYS A 37 9.83 25.31 -5.63
CA LYS A 37 11.06 24.53 -5.80
C LYS A 37 11.50 23.82 -4.52
N PHE A 38 10.72 23.91 -3.44
CA PHE A 38 11.05 23.23 -2.20
C PHE A 38 10.95 21.73 -2.37
N THR A 39 11.99 21.05 -1.91
CA THR A 39 12.00 19.62 -1.66
C THR A 39 11.09 19.28 -0.48
N LEU A 40 10.71 18.01 -0.36
CA LEU A 40 9.94 17.54 0.78
C LEU A 40 10.61 17.86 2.13
N GLY A 41 11.93 17.74 2.23
CA GLY A 41 12.67 18.08 3.46
C GLY A 41 12.59 19.58 3.81
N GLU A 42 12.71 20.46 2.81
CA GLU A 42 12.57 21.92 3.00
C GLU A 42 11.14 22.28 3.43
N TRP A 43 10.11 21.64 2.85
CA TRP A 43 8.72 21.81 3.30
C TRP A 43 8.49 21.39 4.76
N VAL A 44 9.03 20.23 5.14
CA VAL A 44 8.92 19.71 6.51
C VAL A 44 9.66 20.63 7.48
N GLY A 45 10.84 21.12 7.09
CA GLY A 45 11.61 22.10 7.85
C GLY A 45 10.81 23.39 8.09
N LEU A 46 10.18 23.95 7.04
CA LEU A 46 9.32 25.12 7.15
C LEU A 46 8.20 24.87 8.17
N PHE A 47 7.43 23.79 7.99
CA PHE A 47 6.27 23.49 8.84
C PHE A 47 6.65 23.29 10.31
N ARG A 48 7.85 22.74 10.55
CA ARG A 48 8.39 22.50 11.89
C ARG A 48 8.87 23.78 12.56
N GLN A 49 9.73 24.55 11.90
CA GLN A 49 10.35 25.75 12.49
C GLN A 49 9.34 26.86 12.75
N THR A 50 8.32 26.96 11.90
CA THR A 50 7.28 27.99 11.99
C THR A 50 6.05 27.53 12.77
N ARG A 51 6.04 26.27 13.25
CA ARG A 51 4.87 25.62 13.88
C ARG A 51 3.60 25.71 13.02
N PHE A 52 3.75 25.79 11.71
CA PHE A 52 2.65 25.94 10.77
C PHE A 52 1.69 24.74 10.80
N SER A 53 2.21 23.53 11.07
CA SER A 53 1.37 22.35 11.24
C SER A 53 0.43 22.47 12.45
N ASP A 54 0.89 23.04 13.58
CA ASP A 54 0.07 23.29 14.76
C ASP A 54 -1.06 24.29 14.44
N PHE A 55 -0.73 25.35 13.69
CA PHE A 55 -1.72 26.32 13.23
C PHE A 55 -2.83 25.67 12.38
N ILE A 56 -2.44 24.85 11.40
CA ILE A 56 -3.40 24.15 10.53
C ILE A 56 -4.26 23.18 11.34
N LYS A 57 -3.66 22.40 12.25
CA LYS A 57 -4.40 21.47 13.12
C LYS A 57 -5.45 22.19 13.95
N ASN A 58 -5.07 23.28 14.59
CA ASN A 58 -5.99 24.09 15.37
C ASN A 58 -7.12 24.67 14.51
N LYS A 59 -6.78 25.18 13.31
CA LYS A 59 -7.76 25.77 12.39
C LYS A 59 -8.76 24.76 11.84
N LYS A 60 -8.31 23.54 11.57
CA LYS A 60 -9.15 22.43 11.07
C LYS A 60 -9.82 21.61 12.17
N GLY A 61 -9.56 21.90 13.45
CA GLY A 61 -10.08 21.09 14.57
C GLY A 61 -9.53 19.66 14.58
N ILE A 62 -8.34 19.44 14.02
CA ILE A 62 -7.69 18.13 14.01
C ILE A 62 -7.24 17.83 15.44
N THR A 63 -7.69 16.69 15.97
CA THR A 63 -7.36 16.24 17.33
C THR A 63 -5.85 16.03 17.48
N ARG A 64 -5.35 16.13 18.72
CA ARG A 64 -3.92 15.91 19.03
C ARG A 64 -3.40 14.53 18.60
N ASP A 65 -4.31 13.57 18.42
CA ASP A 65 -4.02 12.19 18.02
C ASP A 65 -3.85 12.00 16.50
N SER A 66 -3.61 13.07 15.72
CA SER A 66 -3.26 12.94 14.30
C SER A 66 -2.01 12.06 14.15
N LEU A 67 -2.17 10.85 13.61
CA LEU A 67 -1.07 9.91 13.49
C LEU A 67 -0.20 10.27 12.29
N PHE A 68 -0.82 10.54 11.14
CA PHE A 68 -0.13 10.71 9.87
C PHE A 68 0.35 12.14 9.62
N PHE A 69 -0.38 13.15 10.10
CA PHE A 69 0.05 14.54 10.11
C PHE A 69 0.87 14.88 11.37
N SER A 70 1.70 13.94 11.82
CA SER A 70 2.67 14.14 12.91
C SER A 70 4.09 14.29 12.35
N TYR A 71 4.95 15.03 13.05
CA TYR A 71 6.34 15.18 12.63
C TYR A 71 7.05 13.82 12.51
N GLY A 72 6.82 12.90 13.46
CA GLY A 72 7.47 11.59 13.45
C GLY A 72 7.14 10.75 12.21
N ILE A 73 5.86 10.71 11.79
CA ILE A 73 5.49 9.99 10.57
C ILE A 73 5.96 10.73 9.32
N ILE A 74 5.85 12.05 9.27
CA ILE A 74 6.30 12.83 8.13
C ILE A 74 7.82 12.69 7.92
N ASP A 75 8.61 12.76 8.99
CA ASP A 75 10.07 12.57 8.95
C ASP A 75 10.41 11.16 8.44
N ALA A 76 9.71 10.13 8.94
CA ALA A 76 9.89 8.76 8.45
C ALA A 76 9.57 8.62 6.95
N LEU A 77 8.54 9.30 6.45
CA LEU A 77 8.19 9.32 5.03
C LEU A 77 9.26 10.03 4.19
N VAL A 78 9.82 11.13 4.69
CA VAL A 78 10.94 11.84 4.05
C VAL A 78 12.15 10.92 3.94
N ASP A 79 12.52 10.26 5.04
CA ASP A 79 13.65 9.34 5.09
C ASP A 79 13.48 8.16 4.13
N ILE A 80 12.32 7.51 4.14
CA ILE A 80 12.00 6.41 3.22
C ILE A 80 12.13 6.87 1.78
N ARG A 81 11.56 8.05 1.44
CA ARG A 81 11.62 8.60 0.09
C ARG A 81 13.06 8.90 -0.33
N ASN A 82 13.82 9.60 0.52
CA ASN A 82 15.20 9.99 0.24
C ASN A 82 16.11 8.77 0.02
N ARG A 83 15.96 7.72 0.82
CA ARG A 83 16.72 6.46 0.67
C ARG A 83 16.40 5.74 -0.64
N VAL A 84 15.17 5.85 -1.15
CA VAL A 84 14.79 5.25 -2.45
C VAL A 84 15.27 6.08 -3.65
N THR A 85 15.31 7.41 -3.54
CA THR A 85 15.74 8.30 -4.63
C THR A 85 17.25 8.45 -4.70
N HIS A 86 17.94 8.35 -3.57
CA HIS A 86 19.39 8.44 -3.45
C HIS A 86 19.89 7.19 -2.72
N PRO A 87 20.05 6.05 -3.42
CA PRO A 87 20.63 4.85 -2.82
C PRO A 87 22.09 5.14 -2.44
N GLY A 88 22.31 5.55 -1.19
CA GLY A 88 23.63 5.62 -0.56
C GLY A 88 24.07 4.26 -0.04
N GLU A 89 25.31 4.16 0.43
CA GLU A 89 26.07 2.93 0.76
C GLU A 89 25.42 1.96 1.79
N ASP A 90 24.30 2.33 2.41
CA ASP A 90 23.59 1.52 3.40
C ASP A 90 22.70 0.45 2.72
N ARG A 91 23.28 -0.75 2.58
CA ARG A 91 22.70 -1.94 1.90
C ARG A 91 21.46 -2.54 2.57
N SER A 92 20.99 -1.98 3.69
CA SER A 92 19.86 -2.53 4.45
C SER A 92 18.50 -2.29 3.77
N LEU A 93 18.35 -1.19 3.02
CA LEU A 93 17.12 -0.84 2.27
C LEU A 93 17.21 -1.06 0.76
N ASP A 94 18.38 -1.48 0.25
CA ASP A 94 18.59 -1.86 -1.16
C ASP A 94 17.72 -3.07 -1.59
N ARG A 95 17.10 -3.74 -0.62
CA ARG A 95 16.13 -4.84 -0.81
C ARG A 95 14.66 -4.41 -0.83
N CYS A 96 14.34 -3.14 -0.57
CA CYS A 96 12.96 -2.69 -0.65
C CYS A 96 12.55 -2.49 -2.10
N ASP A 97 11.58 -3.29 -2.56
CA ASP A 97 10.97 -3.11 -3.87
C ASP A 97 10.38 -1.69 -3.98
N LYS A 98 10.90 -0.89 -4.92
CA LYS A 98 10.45 0.49 -5.18
C LYS A 98 8.94 0.59 -5.33
N ARG A 99 8.27 -0.47 -5.81
CA ARG A 99 6.80 -0.53 -5.91
C ARG A 99 6.12 -0.61 -4.55
N ILE A 100 6.68 -1.37 -3.62
CA ILE A 100 6.15 -1.48 -2.25
C ILE A 100 6.27 -0.13 -1.55
N VAL A 101 7.43 0.52 -1.67
CA VAL A 101 7.63 1.85 -1.09
C VAL A 101 6.69 2.88 -1.70
N ALA A 102 6.55 2.91 -3.03
CA ALA A 102 5.62 3.81 -3.70
C ALA A 102 4.17 3.60 -3.21
N SER A 103 3.73 2.35 -3.07
CA SER A 103 2.39 2.01 -2.57
C SER A 103 2.19 2.46 -1.12
N PHE A 104 3.20 2.27 -0.27
CA PHE A 104 3.18 2.73 1.10
C PHE A 104 3.08 4.27 1.18
N MET A 105 3.89 4.98 0.39
CA MET A 105 3.86 6.44 0.31
C MET A 105 2.51 6.96 -0.15
N GLU A 106 1.89 6.32 -1.15
CA GLU A 106 0.55 6.64 -1.62
C GLU A 106 -0.49 6.53 -0.49
N SER A 107 -0.43 5.45 0.30
CA SER A 107 -1.36 5.30 1.42
C SER A 107 -1.11 6.27 2.55
N ALA A 108 0.14 6.57 2.86
CA ALA A 108 0.47 7.58 3.84
C ALA A 108 -0.07 8.97 3.42
N ILE A 109 0.08 9.33 2.14
CA ILE A 109 -0.52 10.54 1.56
C ILE A 109 -2.04 10.53 1.74
N LEU A 110 -2.71 9.41 1.44
CA LEU A 110 -4.17 9.31 1.60
C LEU A 110 -4.59 9.52 3.05
N CYS A 111 -3.88 8.92 4.01
CA CYS A 111 -4.15 9.13 5.43
C CYS A 111 -3.95 10.60 5.84
N VAL A 112 -2.89 11.26 5.37
CA VAL A 112 -2.68 12.71 5.60
C VAL A 112 -3.84 13.53 5.05
N LEU A 113 -4.28 13.27 3.81
CA LEU A 113 -5.41 13.99 3.21
C LEU A 113 -6.72 13.77 3.97
N GLN A 114 -6.93 12.56 4.51
CA GLN A 114 -8.07 12.23 5.33
C GLN A 114 -8.03 12.97 6.68
N GLU A 115 -6.90 12.97 7.38
CA GLU A 115 -6.73 13.71 8.63
C GLU A 115 -6.92 15.21 8.44
N LEU A 116 -6.51 15.74 7.27
CA LEU A 116 -6.73 17.13 6.90
C LEU A 116 -8.18 17.43 6.49
N GLY A 117 -9.09 16.45 6.50
CA GLY A 117 -10.48 16.62 6.06
C GLY A 117 -10.62 17.00 4.58
N ILE A 118 -9.57 16.82 3.77
CA ILE A 118 -9.56 17.12 2.33
C ILE A 118 -10.29 16.00 1.54
N ARG A 119 -10.36 14.78 2.11
CA ARG A 119 -11.16 13.66 1.58
C ARG A 119 -12.17 13.17 2.62
N SER A 120 -13.41 12.90 2.15
CA SER A 120 -14.48 12.30 2.96
C SER A 120 -14.31 10.78 3.12
N THR A 121 -14.64 10.26 4.29
CA THR A 121 -14.59 8.84 4.69
C THR A 121 -15.60 7.94 3.99
N ALA A 122 -16.58 8.50 3.26
CA ALA A 122 -17.73 7.78 2.75
C ALA A 122 -17.44 6.70 1.68
N ASN A 123 -16.22 6.62 1.12
CA ASN A 123 -15.87 5.65 0.07
C ASN A 123 -14.50 5.00 0.27
N PHE A 124 -14.07 4.73 1.51
CA PHE A 124 -12.80 4.04 1.75
C PHE A 124 -12.95 2.52 1.68
N GLN A 125 -12.95 1.97 0.46
CA GLN A 125 -12.39 0.64 0.22
C GLN A 125 -10.89 0.85 0.00
N SER A 126 -10.06 0.55 1.00
CA SER A 126 -8.60 0.64 0.87
C SER A 126 -8.14 -0.17 -0.34
N PRO A 127 -7.65 0.47 -1.42
CA PRO A 127 -7.00 -0.26 -2.49
C PRO A 127 -5.71 -0.89 -1.97
N LEU A 128 -5.19 -0.47 -0.81
CA LEU A 128 -3.93 -0.97 -0.26
C LEU A 128 -4.08 -2.33 0.44
N ALA A 129 -5.16 -2.53 1.19
CA ALA A 129 -5.46 -3.84 1.78
C ALA A 129 -5.73 -4.90 0.69
N ASP A 130 -6.32 -4.46 -0.42
CA ASP A 130 -6.62 -5.30 -1.57
C ASP A 130 -5.44 -5.42 -2.56
N SER A 131 -4.67 -4.38 -2.82
CA SER A 131 -3.57 -4.35 -3.82
C SER A 131 -2.25 -4.87 -3.28
N LEU A 132 -1.89 -4.63 -2.00
CA LEU A 132 -0.71 -5.28 -1.41
C LEU A 132 -0.90 -6.79 -1.33
N MET A 133 -2.15 -7.21 -1.15
CA MET A 133 -2.54 -8.61 -1.13
C MET A 133 -2.71 -9.22 -2.53
N ARG A 134 -3.34 -8.51 -3.48
CA ARG A 134 -3.58 -9.01 -4.86
C ARG A 134 -2.36 -8.85 -5.77
N GLY A 135 -1.49 -7.88 -5.54
CA GLY A 135 -0.35 -7.56 -6.40
C GLY A 135 0.79 -8.58 -6.34
N GLN A 136 1.01 -9.23 -5.19
CA GLN A 136 1.93 -10.36 -5.08
C GLN A 136 1.25 -11.70 -5.41
N ARG A 137 -0.01 -11.92 -4.96
CA ARG A 137 -0.78 -13.14 -5.25
C ARG A 137 -1.11 -13.30 -6.73
N GLY A 138 -1.57 -12.24 -7.39
CA GLY A 138 -1.89 -12.22 -8.81
C GLY A 138 -0.67 -12.49 -9.69
N LYS A 139 0.53 -12.03 -9.28
CA LYS A 139 1.79 -12.34 -9.99
C LYS A 139 2.24 -13.79 -9.80
N GLN A 140 2.05 -14.39 -8.61
CA GLN A 140 2.37 -15.80 -8.39
C GLN A 140 1.39 -16.72 -9.11
N PHE A 141 0.09 -16.43 -9.08
CA PHE A 141 -0.91 -17.21 -9.81
C PHE A 141 -0.85 -17.01 -11.33
N ALA A 142 -0.48 -15.82 -11.83
CA ALA A 142 -0.30 -15.59 -13.27
C ALA A 142 0.87 -16.38 -13.87
N LYS A 143 1.81 -16.87 -13.05
CA LYS A 143 2.90 -17.74 -13.47
C LYS A 143 2.53 -19.23 -13.45
N VAL A 144 1.44 -19.60 -12.79
CA VAL A 144 1.02 -21.01 -12.71
C VAL A 144 0.53 -21.46 -14.07
N THR A 145 1.16 -22.50 -14.59
CA THR A 145 0.78 -23.15 -15.85
C THR A 145 -0.08 -24.37 -15.60
N ARG A 146 -0.70 -24.88 -16.67
CA ARG A 146 -1.47 -26.14 -16.61
C ARG A 146 -0.59 -27.31 -16.17
N GLU A 147 0.66 -27.33 -16.62
CA GLU A 147 1.67 -28.34 -16.30
C GLU A 147 2.03 -28.33 -14.82
N ASP A 148 2.07 -27.16 -14.18
CA ASP A 148 2.32 -27.05 -12.74
C ASP A 148 1.18 -27.67 -11.91
N ILE A 149 -0.07 -27.52 -12.36
CA ILE A 149 -1.22 -28.20 -11.73
C ILE A 149 -1.09 -29.72 -11.88
N LEU A 150 -0.73 -30.22 -13.08
CA LEU A 150 -0.52 -31.65 -13.29
C LEU A 150 0.66 -32.20 -12.47
N ARG A 151 1.70 -31.39 -12.25
CA ARG A 151 2.80 -31.74 -11.33
C ARG A 151 2.33 -31.80 -9.89
N ALA A 152 1.46 -30.88 -9.46
CA ALA A 152 0.89 -30.86 -8.12
C ALA A 152 0.04 -32.11 -7.83
N VAL A 153 -0.67 -32.66 -8.82
CA VAL A 153 -1.42 -33.92 -8.71
C VAL A 153 -0.52 -35.10 -8.33
N ARG A 154 0.73 -35.11 -8.82
CA ARG A 154 1.69 -36.19 -8.55
C ARG A 154 2.35 -36.05 -7.17
N ASN A 155 2.15 -34.94 -6.48
CA ASN A 155 2.75 -34.73 -5.17
C ASN A 155 1.96 -35.49 -4.09
N PRO A 156 2.59 -36.38 -3.30
CA PRO A 156 1.91 -37.15 -2.27
C PRO A 156 1.16 -36.28 -1.26
N ARG A 157 1.67 -35.08 -0.96
CA ARG A 157 1.06 -34.13 0.00
C ARG A 157 -0.30 -33.60 -0.44
N ILE A 158 -0.72 -33.83 -1.68
CA ILE A 158 -2.05 -33.42 -2.13
C ILE A 158 -3.17 -34.13 -1.36
N SER A 159 -2.90 -35.32 -0.80
CA SER A 159 -3.85 -36.07 0.04
C SER A 159 -4.17 -35.38 1.36
N ASP A 160 -3.28 -34.48 1.82
CA ASP A 160 -3.46 -33.76 3.08
C ASP A 160 -4.55 -32.70 2.97
N PHE A 161 -4.88 -32.30 1.74
CA PHE A 161 -5.92 -31.34 1.45
C PHE A 161 -7.26 -32.06 1.27
N ARG A 162 -8.29 -31.58 1.98
CA ARG A 162 -9.66 -32.05 1.80
C ARG A 162 -10.45 -31.08 0.93
N TYR A 163 -11.34 -31.61 0.09
CA TYR A 163 -12.38 -30.82 -0.55
C TYR A 163 -13.68 -30.98 0.23
N VAL A 164 -14.42 -29.88 0.37
CA VAL A 164 -15.71 -29.89 1.09
C VAL A 164 -16.89 -29.78 0.09
N TRP A 165 -16.76 -28.98 -0.96
CA TRP A 165 -17.88 -28.67 -1.86
C TRP A 165 -17.47 -28.46 -3.33
N LYS A 166 -16.18 -28.33 -3.63
CA LYS A 166 -15.66 -28.19 -5.00
C LYS A 166 -14.41 -29.03 -5.20
N TYR A 167 -14.31 -29.70 -6.36
CA TYR A 167 -13.17 -30.52 -6.75
C TYR A 167 -12.90 -30.42 -8.25
N VAL A 168 -11.69 -30.81 -8.67
CA VAL A 168 -11.34 -31.02 -10.08
C VAL A 168 -11.23 -32.52 -10.33
N LEU A 169 -11.74 -32.98 -11.46
CA LEU A 169 -11.55 -34.36 -11.92
C LEU A 169 -10.34 -34.41 -12.85
N ILE A 170 -9.30 -35.16 -12.46
CA ILE A 170 -8.10 -35.39 -13.28
C ILE A 170 -7.84 -36.90 -13.27
N ASP A 171 -7.79 -37.52 -14.45
CA ASP A 171 -7.62 -38.97 -14.63
C ASP A 171 -8.57 -39.81 -13.75
N GLY A 172 -9.85 -39.42 -13.71
CA GLY A 172 -10.89 -40.10 -12.94
C GLY A 172 -10.81 -39.90 -11.41
N LYS A 173 -9.81 -39.18 -10.91
CA LYS A 173 -9.62 -38.89 -9.47
C LYS A 173 -10.07 -37.47 -9.13
N ARG A 174 -10.64 -37.32 -7.93
CA ARG A 174 -11.11 -36.03 -7.40
C ARG A 174 -10.01 -35.35 -6.61
N TYR A 175 -9.72 -34.10 -6.94
CA TYR A 175 -8.69 -33.32 -6.28
C TYR A 175 -9.25 -32.01 -5.70
N PRO A 176 -8.75 -31.57 -4.53
CA PRO A 176 -9.18 -30.34 -3.90
C PRO A 176 -8.66 -29.12 -4.66
N VAL A 177 -9.59 -28.26 -5.08
CA VAL A 177 -9.33 -27.02 -5.86
C VAL A 177 -8.24 -26.16 -5.19
N LYS A 178 -8.38 -25.90 -3.88
CA LYS A 178 -7.40 -25.09 -3.14
C LYS A 178 -6.07 -25.82 -2.94
N GLY A 179 -6.09 -27.13 -2.73
CA GLY A 179 -4.88 -27.92 -2.57
C GLY A 179 -4.03 -27.89 -3.84
N LEU A 180 -4.66 -28.12 -5.00
CA LEU A 180 -3.97 -28.08 -6.30
C LEU A 180 -3.28 -26.75 -6.55
N LEU A 181 -4.01 -25.64 -6.38
CA LEU A 181 -3.45 -24.32 -6.62
C LEU A 181 -2.36 -23.97 -5.59
N SER A 182 -2.54 -24.35 -4.32
CA SER A 182 -1.53 -24.13 -3.28
C SER A 182 -0.23 -24.84 -3.59
N MET A 183 -0.32 -26.12 -3.98
CA MET A 183 0.83 -26.95 -4.31
C MET A 183 1.55 -26.48 -5.58
N ALA A 184 0.81 -26.00 -6.58
CA ALA A 184 1.39 -25.52 -7.83
C ALA A 184 2.01 -24.13 -7.72
N SER A 185 1.46 -23.26 -6.87
CA SER A 185 1.91 -21.87 -6.70
C SER A 185 2.87 -21.66 -5.52
N GLY A 186 2.95 -22.60 -4.60
CA GLY A 186 3.64 -22.44 -3.31
C GLY A 186 2.91 -21.51 -2.32
N VAL A 187 1.73 -21.00 -2.68
CA VAL A 187 0.94 -20.08 -1.83
C VAL A 187 0.10 -20.89 -0.85
N PRO A 188 0.13 -20.62 0.47
CA PRO A 188 -0.71 -21.33 1.44
C PRO A 188 -2.20 -21.14 1.17
N THR A 189 -3.01 -22.19 1.40
CA THR A 189 -4.48 -22.15 1.19
C THR A 189 -5.20 -21.09 2.02
N SER A 190 -4.64 -20.65 3.15
CA SER A 190 -5.19 -19.56 3.97
C SER A 190 -5.12 -18.19 3.28
N LYS A 191 -4.33 -18.05 2.22
CA LYS A 191 -4.10 -16.79 1.52
C LYS A 191 -5.02 -16.56 0.32
N PHE A 192 -5.92 -17.49 -0.02
CA PHE A 192 -6.86 -17.32 -1.12
C PHE A 192 -8.16 -18.09 -0.90
N THR A 193 -9.21 -17.70 -1.61
CA THR A 193 -10.56 -18.29 -1.51
C THR A 193 -10.74 -19.46 -2.48
N THR A 194 -11.74 -20.31 -2.22
CA THR A 194 -12.09 -21.41 -3.13
C THR A 194 -12.53 -20.91 -4.50
N ASN A 195 -13.23 -19.77 -4.57
CA ASN A 195 -13.72 -19.18 -5.82
C ASN A 195 -12.58 -18.56 -6.65
N GLU A 196 -11.56 -17.99 -6.00
CA GLU A 196 -10.35 -17.56 -6.71
C GLU A 196 -9.62 -18.75 -7.33
N ALA A 197 -9.49 -19.84 -6.58
CA ALA A 197 -8.84 -21.05 -7.07
C ALA A 197 -9.61 -21.69 -8.24
N GLU A 198 -10.94 -21.71 -8.17
CA GLU A 198 -11.81 -22.15 -9.26
C GLU A 198 -11.58 -21.34 -10.54
N ARG A 199 -11.67 -20.00 -10.47
CA ARG A 199 -11.46 -19.13 -11.64
C ARG A 199 -10.10 -19.34 -12.31
N ILE A 200 -9.05 -19.52 -11.52
CA ILE A 200 -7.69 -19.75 -12.03
C ILE A 200 -7.61 -21.12 -12.72
N LEU A 201 -8.13 -22.17 -12.07
CA LEU A 201 -8.10 -23.52 -12.64
C LEU A 201 -8.96 -23.62 -13.91
N GLU A 202 -10.13 -22.97 -13.96
CA GLU A 202 -10.96 -22.88 -15.15
C GLU A 202 -10.24 -22.16 -16.29
N LYS A 203 -9.54 -21.05 -15.99
CA LYS A 203 -8.71 -20.34 -16.98
C LYS A 203 -7.57 -21.21 -17.54
N LEU A 204 -7.07 -22.16 -16.73
CA LEU A 204 -6.05 -23.14 -17.14
C LEU A 204 -6.65 -24.37 -17.83
N GLY A 205 -7.97 -24.38 -18.09
CA GLY A 205 -8.67 -25.44 -18.81
C GLY A 205 -9.10 -26.64 -17.95
N PHE A 206 -9.11 -26.50 -16.62
CA PHE A 206 -9.64 -27.53 -15.73
C PHE A 206 -11.12 -27.30 -15.44
N ARG A 207 -11.91 -28.38 -15.46
CA ARG A 207 -13.32 -28.32 -15.09
C ARG A 207 -13.49 -28.49 -13.59
N VAL A 208 -14.01 -27.47 -12.92
CA VAL A 208 -14.33 -27.52 -11.49
C VAL A 208 -15.76 -28.01 -11.32
N MET A 209 -15.93 -29.04 -10.51
CA MET A 209 -17.20 -29.69 -10.22
C MET A 209 -17.60 -29.40 -8.78
N ARG A 210 -18.91 -29.33 -8.51
CA ARG A 210 -19.42 -29.26 -7.14
C ARG A 210 -19.66 -30.68 -6.62
N ALA A 211 -19.31 -30.92 -5.37
CA ALA A 211 -19.75 -32.12 -4.68
C ALA A 211 -21.24 -31.95 -4.36
N GLU A 212 -22.04 -32.98 -4.64
CA GLU A 212 -23.43 -33.03 -4.18
C GLU A 212 -23.44 -32.99 -2.65
N ARG A 213 -24.35 -32.20 -2.07
CA ARG A 213 -24.62 -32.22 -0.64
C ARG A 213 -25.16 -33.61 -0.32
N ILE A 214 -24.42 -34.40 0.45
CA ILE A 214 -24.97 -35.52 1.21
C ILE A 214 -25.66 -34.93 2.44
#